data_AF-A0A3N5TWQ1-F1
#
_entry.id   AF-A0A3N5TWQ1-F1
#
_cell.length_a   1.000
_cell.length_b   1.000
_cell.length_c   1.000
_cell.angle_alpha   90.00
_cell.angle_beta   90.00
_cell.angle_gamma   90.00
#
_symmetry.space_group_name_H-M   'P 1'
#
loop_
_entity.id
_entity.type
_entity.pdbx_description
1 polymer ?
#
loop_
_entity_poly.entity_id
_entity_poly.type
_entity_poly.pdbx_seq_one_letter_code
_entity_poly.pdbx_strand_id
1 'polypeptide(L)'
;MIRIHLTPEDLAETRFAFSPVWEAVQSVEALSNPGKYVFHLPWIDQARGSVGESDLEPLRALLSYPHGYRVDFITPPPEGPYPDFEEELGRILATPHDIVRHEIGL
;
A
#
# COMPACT_ATOMS: atom_id res chain seq x y z
N MET A 1 3.41 20.36 -10.84
CA MET A 1 4.71 19.66 -10.98
C MET A 1 5.40 19.73 -9.63
N ILE A 2 5.70 18.59 -9.02
CA ILE A 2 6.48 18.55 -7.77
C ILE A 2 7.96 18.51 -8.15
N ARG A 3 8.79 19.33 -7.50
CA ARG A 3 10.26 19.30 -7.66
C ARG A 3 10.86 18.97 -6.31
N ILE A 4 11.65 17.91 -6.28
CA ILE A 4 12.41 17.47 -5.09
C ILE A 4 13.87 17.83 -5.34
N HIS A 5 14.50 18.53 -4.40
CA HIS A 5 15.91 18.89 -4.46
C HIS A 5 16.69 17.91 -3.57
N LEU A 6 17.64 17.20 -4.15
CA LEU A 6 18.50 16.24 -3.46
C LEU A 6 19.96 16.71 -3.59
N THR A 7 20.69 16.71 -2.48
CA THR A 7 22.15 16.88 -2.50
C THR A 7 22.83 15.56 -2.93
N PRO A 8 24.14 15.58 -3.25
CA PRO A 8 24.89 14.34 -3.47
C PRO A 8 24.82 13.38 -2.27
N GLU A 9 24.78 13.90 -1.04
CA GLU A 9 24.64 13.12 0.18
C GLU A 9 23.25 12.47 0.28
N ASP A 10 22.18 13.21 -0.03
CA ASP A 10 20.82 12.63 -0.07
C ASP A 10 20.72 11.49 -1.08
N LEU A 11 21.38 11.63 -2.24
CA LEU A 11 21.40 10.59 -3.26
C LEU A 11 22.20 9.36 -2.81
N ALA A 12 23.29 9.55 -2.07
CA ALA A 12 24.09 8.46 -1.52
C ALA A 12 23.31 7.63 -0.47
N GLU A 13 22.39 8.27 0.26
CA GLU A 13 21.51 7.63 1.26
C GLU A 13 20.18 7.11 0.67
N THR A 14 19.95 7.32 -0.63
CA THR A 14 18.71 6.85 -1.29
C THR A 14 18.82 5.37 -1.65
N ARG A 15 17.80 4.59 -1.29
CA ARG A 15 17.69 3.17 -1.62
C ARG A 15 16.41 2.85 -2.39
N PHE A 16 16.51 1.87 -3.28
CA PHE A 16 15.33 1.22 -3.86
C PHE A 16 14.94 0.02 -3.01
N ALA A 17 13.65 -0.16 -2.80
CA ALA A 17 13.10 -1.29 -2.08
C ALA A 17 11.80 -1.76 -2.72
N PHE A 18 11.56 -3.06 -2.63
CA PHE A 18 10.27 -3.68 -2.96
C PHE A 18 9.44 -3.80 -1.68
N SER A 19 8.12 -3.74 -1.82
CA SER A 19 7.19 -3.96 -0.70
C SER A 19 6.07 -4.90 -1.16
N PRO A 20 6.12 -6.19 -0.79
CA PRO A 20 5.01 -7.11 -1.00
C PRO A 20 3.68 -6.61 -0.45
N VAL A 21 3.68 -5.93 0.70
CA VAL A 21 2.45 -5.33 1.26
C VAL A 21 1.93 -4.20 0.39
N TRP A 22 2.81 -3.32 -0.09
CA TRP A 22 2.39 -2.24 -0.99
C TRP A 22 1.78 -2.78 -2.28
N GLU A 23 2.37 -3.82 -2.87
CA GLU A 23 1.81 -4.51 -4.05
C GLU A 23 0.45 -5.16 -3.75
N ALA A 24 0.26 -5.75 -2.56
CA ALA A 24 -1.03 -6.31 -2.14
C ALA A 24 -2.11 -5.20 -1.98
N VAL A 25 -1.73 -4.07 -1.38
CA VAL A 25 -2.58 -2.88 -1.26
C VAL A 25 -2.98 -2.35 -2.64
N GLN A 26 -2.01 -2.21 -3.55
CA GLN A 26 -2.24 -1.76 -4.93
C GLN A 26 -3.12 -2.75 -5.71
N SER A 27 -2.98 -4.04 -5.44
CA SER A 27 -3.81 -5.09 -6.02
C SER A 27 -5.29 -4.91 -5.65
N VAL A 28 -5.59 -4.58 -4.39
CA VAL A 28 -6.97 -4.31 -3.95
C VAL A 28 -7.53 -3.04 -4.56
N GLU A 29 -6.73 -1.98 -4.70
CA GLU A 29 -7.13 -0.77 -5.43
C GLU A 29 -7.46 -1.08 -6.91
N ALA A 30 -6.63 -1.89 -7.58
CA ALA A 30 -6.85 -2.30 -8.95
C ALA A 30 -8.11 -3.15 -9.13
N LEU A 31 -8.38 -4.07 -8.20
CA LEU A 31 -9.62 -4.86 -8.17
C LEU A 31 -10.87 -3.99 -7.99
N SER A 32 -10.75 -2.92 -7.19
CA SER A 32 -11.84 -2.00 -6.84
C SER A 32 -12.10 -0.98 -7.95
N ASN A 33 -11.07 -0.57 -8.69
CA ASN A 33 -11.15 0.42 -9.77
C ASN A 33 -10.56 -0.08 -11.11
N PRO A 34 -11.06 -1.17 -11.73
CA PRO A 34 -10.42 -1.77 -12.91
C PRO A 34 -10.24 -0.82 -14.10
N GLY A 35 -11.15 0.16 -14.26
CA GLY A 35 -11.07 1.16 -15.31
C GLY A 35 -9.84 2.08 -15.22
N LYS A 36 -9.24 2.23 -14.02
CA LYS A 36 -7.97 2.96 -13.84
C LYS A 36 -6.75 2.12 -14.23
N TYR A 37 -6.89 0.80 -14.33
CA TYR A 37 -5.81 -0.17 -14.52
C TYR A 37 -6.03 -1.03 -15.76
N VAL A 38 -6.34 -0.41 -16.90
CA VAL A 38 -6.74 -1.12 -18.14
C VAL A 38 -5.73 -2.18 -18.62
N PHE A 39 -4.44 -1.97 -18.40
CA PHE A 39 -3.40 -2.95 -18.76
C PHE A 39 -3.40 -4.20 -17.86
N HIS A 40 -4.02 -4.11 -16.69
CA HIS A 40 -4.08 -5.20 -15.70
C HIS A 40 -5.39 -5.99 -15.81
N LEU A 41 -6.31 -5.67 -16.73
CA LEU A 41 -7.61 -6.35 -16.85
C LEU A 41 -7.52 -7.89 -16.93
N PRO A 42 -6.58 -8.50 -17.70
CA PRO A 42 -6.42 -9.95 -17.71
C PRO A 42 -6.07 -10.52 -16.33
N TRP A 43 -5.20 -9.83 -15.59
CA TRP A 43 -4.83 -10.22 -14.23
C TRP A 43 -5.98 -9.96 -13.24
N ILE A 44 -6.73 -8.86 -13.37
CA ILE A 44 -7.87 -8.53 -12.52
C ILE A 44 -8.93 -9.63 -12.60
N ASP A 45 -9.23 -10.12 -13.80
CA ASP A 45 -10.21 -11.20 -14.00
C ASP A 45 -9.78 -12.49 -13.28
N GLN A 46 -8.50 -12.87 -13.41
CA GLN A 46 -7.92 -14.01 -12.71
C GLN A 46 -7.91 -13.81 -11.18
N ALA A 47 -7.51 -12.63 -10.72
CA ALA A 47 -7.37 -12.29 -9.31
C ALA A 47 -8.72 -12.29 -8.60
N ARG A 48 -9.80 -11.85 -9.26
CA ARG A 48 -11.18 -11.93 -8.75
C ARG A 48 -11.60 -13.36 -8.41
N GLY A 49 -11.24 -14.33 -9.26
CA GLY A 49 -11.46 -15.74 -8.98
C GLY A 49 -10.64 -16.25 -7.79
N SER A 50 -9.43 -15.71 -7.59
CA SER A 50 -8.51 -16.14 -6.54
C SER A 50 -8.86 -15.59 -5.16
N VAL A 51 -9.35 -14.34 -5.07
CA VAL A 51 -9.79 -13.74 -3.79
C VAL A 51 -11.11 -14.33 -3.30
N GLY A 52 -11.91 -14.93 -4.19
CA GLY A 52 -13.16 -15.61 -3.85
C GLY A 52 -14.13 -14.70 -3.09
N GLU A 53 -14.66 -15.19 -1.98
CA GLU A 53 -15.61 -14.48 -1.10
C GLU A 53 -14.93 -13.67 0.02
N SER A 54 -13.63 -13.43 -0.07
CA SER A 54 -12.90 -12.67 0.96
C SER A 54 -13.46 -11.26 1.09
N ASP A 55 -13.74 -10.83 2.33
CA ASP A 55 -14.18 -9.47 2.61
C ASP A 55 -13.00 -8.50 2.56
N LEU A 56 -12.95 -7.70 1.50
CA LEU A 56 -11.94 -6.67 1.28
C LEU A 56 -12.44 -5.26 1.64
N GLU A 57 -13.68 -5.11 2.11
CA GLU A 57 -14.24 -3.80 2.47
C GLU A 57 -13.44 -3.07 3.54
N PRO A 58 -12.94 -3.72 4.62
CA PRO A 58 -12.12 -3.03 5.61
C PRO A 58 -10.86 -2.40 5.00
N LEU A 59 -10.19 -3.11 4.10
CA LEU A 59 -9.00 -2.60 3.43
C LEU A 59 -9.36 -1.49 2.43
N ARG A 60 -10.44 -1.66 1.65
CA ARG A 60 -10.94 -0.61 0.74
C ARG A 60 -11.25 0.69 1.47
N ALA A 61 -11.84 0.59 2.67
CA ALA A 61 -12.15 1.74 3.51
C ALA A 61 -10.88 2.53 3.85
N LEU A 62 -9.75 1.85 4.14
CA LEU A 62 -8.46 2.47 4.46
C LEU A 62 -7.74 3.09 3.23
N LEU A 63 -8.05 2.62 2.02
CA LEU A 63 -7.45 3.12 0.77
C LEU A 63 -8.06 4.42 0.25
N SER A 64 -9.22 4.82 0.78
CA SER A 64 -9.97 6.00 0.32
C SER A 64 -10.33 6.97 1.46
N TYR A 65 -9.57 6.91 2.57
CA TYR A 65 -9.92 7.54 3.84
C TYR A 65 -9.21 8.88 4.09
N PRO A 66 -9.92 9.96 4.46
CA PRO A 66 -10.95 10.60 3.66
C PRO A 66 -10.35 11.39 2.47
N HIS A 67 -11.17 11.71 1.46
CA HIS A 67 -10.77 12.50 0.28
C HIS A 67 -9.70 11.86 -0.63
N GLY A 68 -9.59 10.53 -0.63
CA GLY A 68 -8.60 9.83 -1.44
C GLY A 68 -7.20 9.85 -0.84
N TYR A 69 -7.05 10.27 0.43
CA TYR A 69 -5.89 9.92 1.22
C TYR A 69 -5.88 8.41 1.48
N ARG A 70 -4.69 7.83 1.47
CA ARG A 70 -4.43 6.46 1.88
C ARG A 70 -3.68 6.56 3.19
N VAL A 71 -4.19 5.90 4.23
CA VAL A 71 -3.50 5.86 5.52
C VAL A 71 -2.11 5.26 5.34
N ASP A 72 -1.10 5.89 5.92
CA ASP A 72 0.30 5.56 5.67
C ASP A 72 0.69 4.26 6.40
N PHE A 73 0.04 3.95 7.53
CA PHE A 73 0.38 2.78 8.35
C PHE A 73 0.17 1.42 7.65
N ILE A 74 -0.66 1.35 6.60
CA ILE A 74 -0.85 0.11 5.80
C ILE A 74 0.20 -0.04 4.70
N THR A 75 1.07 0.95 4.51
CA THR A 75 2.15 0.95 3.52
C THR A 75 3.44 1.53 4.11
N PRO A 76 3.98 0.95 5.21
CA PRO A 76 5.18 1.48 5.84
C PRO A 76 6.39 1.39 4.91
N PRO A 77 7.32 2.37 4.92
CA PRO A 77 8.55 2.27 4.15
C PRO A 77 9.29 0.97 4.45
N PRO A 78 9.70 0.17 3.45
CA PRO A 78 10.45 -1.08 3.67
C PRO A 78 11.69 -0.88 4.52
N GLU A 79 11.98 -1.80 5.45
CA GLU A 79 13.20 -1.76 6.26
C GLU A 79 14.45 -2.19 5.48
N GLY A 80 14.26 -2.99 4.43
CA GLY A 80 15.31 -3.47 3.54
C GLY A 80 14.86 -3.47 2.07
N PRO A 81 15.77 -3.83 1.14
CA PRO A 81 15.46 -3.83 -0.29
C PRO A 81 14.46 -4.91 -0.71
N TYR A 82 14.41 -6.04 0.02
CA TYR A 82 13.57 -7.20 -0.27
C TYR A 82 12.98 -7.78 1.03
N PRO A 83 12.04 -7.08 1.69
CA PRO A 83 11.38 -7.61 2.88
C PRO A 83 10.46 -8.78 2.52
N ASP A 84 10.23 -9.67 3.49
CA ASP A 84 9.19 -10.70 3.38
C ASP A 84 7.80 -10.11 3.64
N PHE A 85 6.77 -10.69 3.02
CA PHE A 85 5.39 -10.23 3.20
C PHE A 85 4.96 -10.26 4.68
N GLU A 86 5.31 -11.30 5.43
CA GLU A 86 4.94 -11.44 6.84
C GLU A 86 5.69 -10.46 7.74
N GLU A 87 6.93 -10.12 7.39
CA GLU A 87 7.69 -9.09 8.10
C GLU A 87 7.04 -7.71 7.94
N GLU A 88 6.64 -7.37 6.72
CA GLU A 88 5.92 -6.12 6.47
C GLU A 88 4.55 -6.09 7.13
N LEU A 89 3.80 -7.20 7.08
CA LEU A 89 2.50 -7.32 7.75
C LEU A 89 2.65 -7.20 9.27
N GLY A 90 3.70 -7.80 9.85
CA GLY A 90 4.05 -7.66 11.25
C GLY A 90 4.27 -6.20 11.66
N ARG A 91 4.88 -5.39 10.79
CA ARG A 91 5.06 -3.95 11.04
C ARG A 91 3.75 -3.18 11.03
N ILE A 92 2.83 -3.51 10.12
CA ILE A 92 1.47 -2.93 10.11
C ILE A 92 0.76 -3.27 11.42
N LEU A 93 0.79 -4.54 11.84
CA LEU A 93 0.14 -5.02 13.06
C LEU A 93 0.77 -4.42 14.33
N ALA A 94 2.04 -4.05 14.27
CA ALA A 94 2.75 -3.37 15.35
C ALA A 94 2.51 -1.85 15.40
N THR A 95 1.72 -1.28 14.47
CA THR A 95 1.41 0.16 14.46
C THR A 95 0.73 0.56 15.78
N PRO A 96 1.29 1.53 16.52
CA PRO A 96 0.66 2.05 17.73
C PRO A 96 -0.79 2.51 17.48
N HIS A 97 -1.69 2.16 18.40
CA HIS A 97 -3.13 2.45 18.24
C HIS A 97 -3.43 3.94 18.12
N ASP A 98 -2.64 4.80 18.76
CA ASP A 98 -2.76 6.26 18.65
C ASP A 98 -2.45 6.76 17.23
N ILE A 99 -1.48 6.16 16.53
CA ILE A 99 -1.20 6.44 15.12
C ILE A 99 -2.36 5.98 14.25
N VAL A 100 -2.82 4.73 14.43
CA VAL A 100 -3.95 4.20 13.66
C VAL A 100 -5.16 5.11 13.79
N ARG A 101 -5.53 5.47 15.04
CA ARG A 101 -6.66 6.36 15.33
C ARG A 101 -6.48 7.73 14.67
N HIS A 102 -5.30 8.33 14.80
CA HIS A 102 -5.00 9.62 14.20
C HIS A 102 -5.19 9.60 12.67
N GLU A 103 -4.64 8.61 11.99
CA GLU A 103 -4.73 8.49 10.54
C GLU A 103 -6.15 8.16 10.05
N ILE A 104 -6.93 7.43 10.85
CA ILE A 104 -8.37 7.19 10.59
C ILE A 104 -9.30 8.23 11.25
N GLY A 105 -8.79 9.38 11.66
CA GLY A 105 -9.62 10.49 12.17
C GLY A 105 -10.42 10.23 13.45
N LEU A 106 -9.96 9.31 14.31
CA LEU A 106 -10.52 8.96 15.63
C LEU A 106 -9.64 9.42 16.80
#